data_AF-I0R0P0-F1
#
_entry.id   AF-I0R0P0-F1
#
_cell.length_a   1.000
_cell.length_b   1.000
_cell.length_c   1.000
_cell.angle_alpha   90.00
_cell.angle_beta   90.00
_cell.angle_gamma   90.00
#
_symmetry.space_group_name_H-M   'P 1'
#
loop_
_entity.id
_entity.type
_entity.pdbx_description
1 polymer ?
#
loop_
_entity_poly.entity_id
_entity_poly.type
_entity_poly.pdbx_seq_one_letter_code
_entity_poly.pdbx_strand_id
1 'polypeptide(L)'
;MIFVYCDGASRGNPGPASYGVHIEDESGSTIADFGEALGNQTNNYAEYQGVIAALRFLTTTDHRLVTIRLDSKLVVEQLSGRWKVKSPEIRELVFEASQLLGAFDVKLEWIPRDKNTFADANANKALDEGDFHGEEADLPLSAAQPRSIRAPRQKIEPTTLVVIRHGSTNSTAANLIAGGDGEDIGLSEKGLKEAKLSAAAVSPLLKFFDLPPVTSIINSPMKRTTQTAEALSGIEGVTLFPDERLREIAFGEWDGMSMDSMEIESPEVAKWRASTSQRPPGGESIQDLEERVSELVSEAVLDNQGRTVVLVTHMMPSRVIAKLAQRSADSTYWNVNFAPGGISVYRFFGTGFVETFTINSCAHLIQG
;
A
#
# COMPACT_ATOMS: atom_id res chain seq x y z
N MET A 1 -24.51 15.48 2.37
CA MET A 1 -24.51 14.31 1.44
C MET A 1 -23.77 14.73 0.17
N ILE A 2 -23.04 13.83 -0.51
CA ILE A 2 -22.34 14.15 -1.77
C ILE A 2 -23.03 13.47 -2.96
N PHE A 3 -23.17 14.20 -4.07
CA PHE A 3 -23.63 13.68 -5.34
C PHE A 3 -22.46 13.59 -6.33
N VAL A 4 -22.30 12.43 -6.93
CA VAL A 4 -21.26 12.14 -7.93
C VAL A 4 -21.94 11.82 -9.24
N TYR A 5 -21.47 12.42 -10.32
CA TYR A 5 -21.92 12.20 -11.68
C TYR A 5 -20.74 11.67 -12.47
N CYS A 6 -20.96 10.60 -13.23
CA CYS A 6 -19.92 9.97 -14.04
C CYS A 6 -20.45 9.70 -15.44
N ASP A 7 -19.60 9.87 -16.44
CA ASP A 7 -19.88 9.50 -17.82
C ASP A 7 -18.61 9.04 -18.54
N GLY A 8 -18.79 8.32 -19.64
CA GLY A 8 -17.74 7.92 -20.57
C GLY A 8 -18.02 8.44 -21.96
N ALA A 9 -16.95 8.83 -22.66
CA ALA A 9 -17.01 9.22 -24.07
C ALA A 9 -16.07 8.33 -24.90
N SER A 10 -16.45 8.01 -26.13
CA SER A 10 -15.63 7.22 -27.06
C SER A 10 -15.91 7.61 -28.53
N ARG A 11 -14.85 7.86 -29.32
CA ARG A 11 -14.94 8.13 -30.77
C ARG A 11 -14.69 6.86 -31.58
N GLY A 12 -15.79 6.22 -31.98
CA GLY A 12 -15.76 4.83 -32.46
C GLY A 12 -15.65 3.90 -31.25
N ASN A 13 -16.58 2.95 -31.08
CA ASN A 13 -16.69 2.17 -29.85
C ASN A 13 -16.46 0.68 -30.16
N PRO A 14 -15.24 0.14 -29.96
CA PRO A 14 -14.07 0.73 -29.28
C PRO A 14 -13.25 1.72 -30.13
N GLY A 15 -12.55 2.64 -29.47
CA GLY A 15 -11.76 3.73 -30.07
C GLY A 15 -11.27 4.70 -28.99
N PRO A 16 -10.65 5.85 -29.35
CA PRO A 16 -10.21 6.83 -28.37
C PRO A 16 -11.34 7.15 -27.40
N ALA A 17 -11.07 7.01 -26.11
CA ALA A 17 -12.07 7.13 -25.06
C ALA A 17 -11.53 7.92 -23.87
N SER A 18 -12.45 8.44 -23.07
CA SER A 18 -12.17 9.22 -21.87
C SER A 18 -13.35 9.08 -20.92
N TYR A 19 -13.13 9.40 -19.65
CA TYR A 19 -14.22 9.54 -18.69
C TYR A 19 -14.31 10.99 -18.20
N GLY A 20 -15.49 11.36 -17.71
CA GLY A 20 -15.75 12.62 -17.03
C GLY A 20 -16.42 12.40 -15.68
N VAL A 21 -16.04 13.19 -14.70
CA VAL A 21 -16.60 13.18 -13.34
C VAL A 21 -16.96 14.60 -12.94
N HIS A 22 -18.15 14.75 -12.34
CA HIS A 22 -18.58 15.96 -11.66
C HIS A 22 -19.05 15.58 -10.25
N ILE A 23 -18.63 16.34 -9.24
CA ILE A 23 -18.98 16.10 -7.84
C ILE A 23 -19.54 17.39 -7.26
N GLU A 24 -20.69 17.30 -6.59
CA GLU A 24 -21.33 18.42 -5.92
C GLU A 24 -21.79 18.04 -4.50
N ASP A 25 -21.91 19.05 -3.63
CA ASP A 25 -22.53 18.90 -2.32
C ASP A 25 -24.07 18.98 -2.39
N GLU A 26 -24.72 18.89 -1.24
CA GLU A 26 -26.18 18.98 -1.14
C GLU A 26 -26.77 20.36 -1.47
N SER A 27 -25.94 21.40 -1.52
CA SER A 27 -26.34 22.75 -1.93
C SER A 27 -26.22 22.96 -3.45
N GLY A 28 -25.63 21.99 -4.16
CA GLY A 28 -25.31 22.10 -5.59
C GLY A 28 -24.01 22.86 -5.85
N SER A 29 -23.18 23.07 -4.82
CA SER A 29 -21.85 23.63 -5.01
C SER A 29 -20.94 22.54 -5.57
N THR A 30 -20.22 22.86 -6.64
CA THR A 30 -19.20 21.98 -7.19
C THR A 30 -18.10 21.77 -6.15
N ILE A 31 -17.68 20.52 -6.01
CA ILE A 31 -16.53 20.09 -5.20
C ILE A 31 -15.38 19.76 -6.13
N ALA A 32 -15.66 19.07 -7.24
CA ALA A 32 -14.64 18.69 -8.20
C ALA A 32 -15.22 18.42 -9.58
N ASP A 33 -14.46 18.82 -10.60
CA ASP A 33 -14.63 18.46 -12.00
C ASP A 33 -13.32 17.93 -12.55
N PHE A 34 -13.35 16.77 -13.19
CA PHE A 34 -12.14 16.23 -13.83
C PHE A 34 -12.49 15.17 -14.88
N GLY A 35 -11.52 14.88 -15.73
CA GLY A 35 -11.61 13.82 -16.74
C GLY A 35 -10.25 13.40 -17.24
N GLU A 36 -10.16 12.17 -17.76
CA GLU A 36 -8.90 11.60 -18.26
C GLU A 36 -9.13 10.83 -19.56
N ALA A 37 -8.17 10.93 -20.48
CA ALA A 37 -8.10 10.12 -21.68
C ALA A 37 -7.58 8.71 -21.35
N LEU A 38 -8.24 7.69 -21.90
CA LEU A 38 -8.00 6.27 -21.62
C LEU A 38 -7.35 5.52 -22.79
N GLY A 39 -6.97 6.24 -23.85
CA GLY A 39 -6.55 5.62 -25.10
C GLY A 39 -7.71 4.89 -25.78
N ASN A 40 -7.44 3.78 -26.45
CA ASN A 40 -8.47 3.05 -27.20
C ASN A 40 -9.24 2.08 -26.29
N GLN A 41 -10.47 2.47 -25.92
CA GLN A 41 -11.35 1.69 -25.04
C GLN A 41 -12.82 1.77 -25.50
N THR A 42 -13.70 1.04 -24.82
CA THR A 42 -15.16 1.15 -25.03
C THR A 42 -15.79 2.24 -24.15
N ASN A 43 -16.97 2.73 -24.52
CA ASN A 43 -17.71 3.69 -23.68
C ASN A 43 -17.96 3.15 -22.27
N ASN A 44 -18.40 1.90 -22.18
CA ASN A 44 -18.69 1.26 -20.90
C ASN A 44 -17.43 1.18 -20.03
N TYR A 45 -16.28 0.79 -20.61
CA TYR A 45 -15.00 0.78 -19.89
C TYR A 45 -14.70 2.17 -19.31
N ALA A 46 -14.93 3.22 -20.09
CA ALA A 46 -14.73 4.59 -19.65
C ALA A 46 -15.67 5.00 -18.51
N GLU A 47 -16.96 4.66 -18.59
CA GLU A 47 -17.91 4.93 -17.50
C GLU A 47 -17.49 4.26 -16.18
N TYR A 48 -17.02 3.01 -16.21
CA TYR A 48 -16.47 2.33 -15.02
C TYR A 48 -15.24 3.05 -14.46
N GLN A 49 -14.34 3.47 -15.34
CA GLN A 49 -13.16 4.25 -14.94
C GLN A 49 -13.55 5.59 -14.30
N GLY A 50 -14.60 6.26 -14.80
CA GLY A 50 -15.16 7.46 -14.19
C GLY A 50 -15.62 7.22 -12.76
N VAL A 51 -16.38 6.15 -12.52
CA VAL A 51 -16.82 5.78 -11.16
C VAL A 51 -15.64 5.47 -10.25
N ILE A 52 -14.67 4.67 -10.71
CA ILE A 52 -13.47 4.33 -9.95
C ILE A 52 -12.68 5.59 -9.61
N ALA A 53 -12.51 6.50 -10.56
CA ALA A 53 -11.78 7.75 -10.36
C ALA A 53 -12.50 8.66 -9.37
N ALA A 54 -13.83 8.77 -9.44
CA ALA A 54 -14.64 9.52 -8.48
C ALA A 54 -14.54 8.95 -7.05
N LEU A 55 -14.64 7.62 -6.90
CA LEU A 55 -14.50 6.96 -5.61
C LEU A 55 -13.09 7.16 -5.02
N ARG A 56 -12.05 7.00 -5.83
CA ARG A 56 -10.66 7.28 -5.40
C ARG A 56 -10.49 8.72 -4.95
N PHE A 57 -11.03 9.69 -5.69
CA PHE A 57 -11.02 11.09 -5.26
C PHE A 57 -11.70 11.23 -3.88
N LEU A 58 -12.88 10.66 -3.69
CA LEU A 58 -13.61 10.76 -2.43
C LEU A 58 -12.90 10.10 -1.24
N THR A 59 -12.04 9.09 -1.46
CA THR A 59 -11.22 8.51 -0.37
C THR A 59 -10.24 9.51 0.25
N THR A 60 -9.90 10.58 -0.48
CA THR A 60 -9.03 11.67 0.01
C THR A 60 -9.81 12.76 0.77
N THR A 61 -11.13 12.65 0.82
CA THR A 61 -12.03 13.58 1.52
C THR A 61 -12.62 12.93 2.77
N ASP A 62 -13.27 13.70 3.64
CA ASP A 62 -14.02 13.18 4.80
C ASP A 62 -15.44 12.70 4.44
N HIS A 63 -15.85 12.79 3.17
CA HIS A 63 -17.19 12.42 2.74
C HIS A 63 -17.35 10.90 2.66
N ARG A 64 -18.31 10.36 3.42
CA ARG A 64 -18.62 8.91 3.43
C ARG A 64 -20.03 8.57 2.95
N LEU A 65 -20.96 9.53 2.96
CA LEU A 65 -22.33 9.36 2.44
C LEU A 65 -22.43 9.88 1.01
N VAL A 66 -22.49 8.97 0.03
CA VAL A 66 -22.30 9.26 -1.39
C VAL A 66 -23.45 8.71 -2.23
N THR A 67 -23.99 9.53 -3.14
CA THR A 67 -24.91 9.06 -4.17
C THR A 67 -24.25 9.19 -5.54
N ILE A 68 -24.00 8.06 -6.21
CA ILE A 68 -23.40 8.00 -7.54
C ILE A 68 -24.50 7.90 -8.58
N ARG A 69 -24.55 8.88 -9.48
CA ARG A 69 -25.51 9.05 -10.55
C ARG A 69 -24.83 8.80 -11.90
N LEU A 70 -25.43 7.93 -12.68
CA LEU A 70 -24.95 7.50 -14.00
C LEU A 70 -26.14 7.48 -14.96
N ASP A 71 -25.94 7.83 -16.22
CA ASP A 71 -26.96 7.65 -17.26
C ASP A 71 -26.91 6.28 -17.95
N SER A 72 -25.92 5.46 -17.59
CA SER A 72 -25.80 4.06 -17.99
C SER A 72 -26.41 3.10 -16.97
N LYS A 73 -27.61 2.61 -17.31
CA LYS A 73 -28.29 1.60 -16.48
C LYS A 73 -27.48 0.32 -16.35
N LEU A 74 -26.69 -0.04 -17.37
CA LEU A 74 -25.83 -1.21 -17.32
C LEU A 74 -24.81 -1.11 -16.18
N VAL A 75 -24.10 0.02 -16.09
CA VAL A 75 -23.07 0.24 -15.06
C VAL A 75 -23.68 0.24 -13.67
N VAL A 76 -24.79 0.97 -13.47
CA VAL A 76 -25.53 1.02 -12.20
C VAL A 76 -25.90 -0.38 -11.72
N GLU A 77 -26.49 -1.20 -12.59
CA GLU A 77 -27.00 -2.53 -12.23
C GLU A 77 -25.87 -3.55 -11.99
N GLN A 78 -24.77 -3.46 -12.73
CA GLN A 78 -23.60 -4.32 -12.53
C GLN A 78 -22.82 -3.96 -11.26
N LEU A 79 -22.61 -2.67 -10.97
CA LEU A 79 -21.98 -2.22 -9.72
C LEU A 79 -22.85 -2.51 -8.49
N SER A 80 -24.18 -2.50 -8.65
CA SER A 80 -25.10 -2.91 -7.60
C SER A 80 -25.16 -4.44 -7.38
N GLY A 81 -24.41 -5.22 -8.16
CA GLY A 81 -24.44 -6.70 -8.10
C GLY A 81 -25.72 -7.35 -8.65
N ARG A 82 -26.65 -6.56 -9.21
CA ARG A 82 -27.93 -7.07 -9.72
C ARG A 82 -27.77 -7.75 -11.08
N TRP A 83 -26.83 -7.29 -11.91
CA TRP A 83 -26.60 -7.83 -13.25
C TRP A 83 -25.25 -8.52 -13.37
N LYS A 84 -25.19 -9.61 -14.14
CA LYS A 84 -23.96 -10.37 -14.37
C LYS A 84 -23.01 -9.62 -15.31
N VAL A 85 -21.71 -9.64 -14.96
CA VAL A 85 -20.63 -9.13 -15.80
C VAL A 85 -20.02 -10.29 -16.60
N LYS A 86 -20.08 -10.19 -17.94
CA LYS A 86 -19.57 -11.23 -18.84
C LYS A 86 -18.14 -10.98 -19.32
N SER A 87 -17.78 -9.71 -19.58
CA SER A 87 -16.44 -9.34 -20.05
C SER A 87 -15.41 -9.49 -18.93
N PRO A 88 -14.29 -10.20 -19.14
CA PRO A 88 -13.20 -10.29 -18.17
C PRO A 88 -12.64 -8.92 -17.77
N GLU A 89 -12.42 -8.03 -18.73
CA GLU A 89 -11.89 -6.67 -18.49
C GLU A 89 -12.84 -5.87 -17.59
N ILE A 90 -14.15 -5.94 -17.86
CA ILE A 90 -15.15 -5.26 -17.02
C ILE A 90 -15.28 -5.91 -15.65
N ARG A 91 -15.00 -7.23 -15.50
CA ARG A 91 -15.00 -7.87 -14.17
C ARG A 91 -13.90 -7.31 -13.28
N GLU A 92 -12.72 -7.02 -13.84
CA GLU A 92 -11.64 -6.39 -13.09
C GLU A 92 -12.05 -5.01 -12.60
N LEU A 93 -12.69 -4.20 -13.46
CA LEU A 93 -13.19 -2.88 -13.08
C LEU A 93 -14.31 -2.95 -12.04
N VAL A 94 -15.25 -3.87 -12.19
CA VAL A 94 -16.34 -4.06 -11.22
C VAL A 94 -15.79 -4.53 -9.88
N PHE A 95 -14.79 -5.42 -9.88
CA PHE A 95 -14.13 -5.86 -8.66
C PHE A 95 -13.45 -4.68 -7.95
N GLU A 96 -12.68 -3.88 -8.68
CA GLU A 96 -12.02 -2.69 -8.13
C GLU A 96 -13.02 -1.67 -7.59
N ALA A 97 -14.04 -1.32 -8.39
CA ALA A 97 -15.10 -0.41 -7.95
C ALA A 97 -15.82 -0.94 -6.70
N SER A 98 -16.08 -2.26 -6.62
CA SER A 98 -16.71 -2.88 -5.45
C SER A 98 -15.86 -2.77 -4.18
N GLN A 99 -14.52 -2.91 -4.31
CA GLN A 99 -13.61 -2.71 -3.18
C GLN A 99 -13.66 -1.25 -2.69
N LEU A 100 -13.62 -0.29 -3.61
CA LEU A 100 -13.69 1.14 -3.27
C LEU A 100 -15.05 1.52 -2.66
N LEU A 101 -16.14 0.99 -3.19
CA LEU A 101 -17.50 1.21 -2.67
C LEU A 101 -17.63 0.78 -1.19
N GLY A 102 -16.87 -0.24 -0.76
CA GLY A 102 -16.86 -0.71 0.63
C GLY A 102 -16.41 0.34 1.66
N ALA A 103 -15.74 1.42 1.23
CA ALA A 103 -15.34 2.52 2.09
C ALA A 103 -16.44 3.59 2.31
N PHE A 104 -17.60 3.46 1.65
CA PHE A 104 -18.66 4.48 1.64
C PHE A 104 -20.04 3.90 1.97
N ASP A 105 -20.90 4.72 2.59
CA ASP A 105 -22.34 4.52 2.58
C ASP A 105 -22.88 5.04 1.25
N VAL A 106 -23.03 4.13 0.29
CA VAL A 106 -23.21 4.47 -1.13
C VAL A 106 -24.57 4.09 -1.68
N LYS A 107 -25.16 5.01 -2.45
CA LYS A 107 -26.36 4.78 -3.25
C LYS A 107 -26.03 4.93 -4.74
N LEU A 108 -26.36 3.91 -5.54
CA LEU A 108 -26.24 3.96 -7.00
C LEU A 108 -27.59 4.32 -7.63
N GLU A 109 -27.63 5.38 -8.43
CA GLU A 109 -28.84 5.88 -9.09
C GLU A 109 -28.63 5.99 -10.60
N TRP A 110 -29.60 5.47 -11.35
CA TRP A 110 -29.68 5.78 -12.78
C TRP A 110 -30.41 7.12 -12.98
N ILE A 111 -29.85 7.99 -13.81
CA ILE A 111 -30.46 9.28 -14.18
C ILE A 111 -30.63 9.38 -15.71
N PRO A 112 -31.61 10.17 -16.20
CA PRO A 112 -31.69 10.52 -17.61
C PRO A 112 -30.45 11.27 -18.10
N ARG A 113 -30.05 11.07 -19.37
CA ARG A 113 -28.84 11.69 -19.95
C ARG A 113 -28.86 13.22 -19.93
N ASP A 114 -30.03 13.85 -20.09
CA ASP A 114 -30.20 15.30 -19.96
C ASP A 114 -29.96 15.83 -18.53
N LYS A 115 -29.80 14.93 -17.55
CA LYS A 115 -29.41 15.24 -16.17
C LYS A 115 -27.93 14.96 -15.88
N ASN A 116 -27.18 14.39 -16.82
CA ASN A 116 -25.75 14.05 -16.65
C ASN A 116 -24.82 14.98 -17.44
N THR A 117 -25.26 16.22 -17.72
CA THR A 117 -24.61 17.13 -18.69
C THR A 117 -23.20 17.55 -18.28
N PHE A 118 -22.93 17.70 -16.98
CA PHE A 118 -21.60 18.09 -16.50
C PHE A 118 -20.58 16.97 -16.72
N ALA A 119 -20.94 15.72 -16.35
CA ALA A 119 -20.06 14.57 -16.57
C ALA A 119 -19.87 14.27 -18.07
N ASP A 120 -20.91 14.38 -18.90
CA ASP A 120 -20.80 14.26 -20.37
C ASP A 120 -19.88 15.33 -20.97
N ALA A 121 -20.01 16.59 -20.52
CA ALA A 121 -19.13 17.67 -20.94
C ALA A 121 -17.67 17.42 -20.51
N ASN A 122 -17.45 16.97 -19.28
CA ASN A 122 -16.13 16.61 -18.77
C ASN A 122 -15.52 15.45 -19.56
N ALA A 123 -16.30 14.42 -19.89
CA ALA A 123 -15.83 13.29 -20.68
C ALA A 123 -15.41 13.74 -22.09
N ASN A 124 -16.24 14.54 -22.77
CA ASN A 124 -15.90 15.06 -24.10
C ASN A 124 -14.71 16.01 -24.07
N LYS A 125 -14.61 16.88 -23.05
CA LYS A 125 -13.44 17.75 -22.87
C LYS A 125 -12.17 16.93 -22.70
N ALA A 126 -12.20 15.89 -21.87
CA ALA A 126 -11.07 15.01 -21.68
C ALA A 126 -10.69 14.22 -22.96
N LEU A 127 -11.67 13.94 -23.81
CA LEU A 127 -11.45 13.25 -25.08
C LEU A 127 -10.76 14.13 -26.12
N ASP A 128 -11.16 15.40 -26.17
CA ASP A 128 -10.74 16.34 -27.21
C ASP A 128 -9.45 17.09 -26.81
N GLU A 129 -9.29 17.44 -25.53
CA GLU A 129 -8.19 18.26 -25.00
C GLU A 129 -7.16 17.45 -24.20
N GLY A 130 -7.48 16.21 -23.82
CA GLY A 130 -6.70 15.39 -22.89
C GLY A 130 -7.08 15.63 -21.42
N ASP A 131 -6.26 15.12 -20.51
CA ASP A 131 -6.59 15.11 -19.08
C ASP A 131 -6.72 16.52 -18.49
N PHE A 132 -7.71 16.72 -17.61
CA PHE A 132 -7.87 17.97 -16.90
C PHE A 132 -8.44 17.79 -15.50
N HIS A 133 -8.19 18.79 -14.66
CA HIS A 133 -8.75 18.97 -13.33
C HIS A 133 -9.25 20.42 -13.23
N GLY A 134 -10.42 20.65 -12.64
CA GLY A 134 -10.90 21.99 -12.30
C GLY A 134 -10.04 22.64 -11.21
N GLU A 135 -10.09 23.97 -11.08
CA GLU A 135 -9.33 24.72 -10.06
C GLU A 135 -9.63 24.27 -8.62
N GLU A 136 -10.80 23.67 -8.38
CA GLU A 136 -11.21 23.07 -7.09
C GLU A 136 -10.88 21.57 -6.97
N ALA A 137 -10.42 20.94 -8.06
CA ALA A 137 -9.92 19.56 -8.11
C ALA A 137 -8.39 19.47 -7.99
N ASP A 138 -7.71 20.59 -7.75
CA ASP A 138 -6.30 20.65 -7.35
C ASP A 138 -6.12 20.07 -5.94
N LEU A 139 -6.27 18.75 -5.82
CA LEU A 139 -5.49 18.02 -4.85
C LEU A 139 -4.04 18.13 -5.35
N PRO A 140 -3.13 18.80 -4.62
CA PRO A 140 -1.74 18.83 -5.02
C PRO A 140 -1.22 17.41 -4.96
N LEU A 141 -1.17 16.73 -6.11
CA LEU A 141 -0.37 15.52 -6.25
C LEU A 141 1.09 15.97 -6.12
N SER A 142 1.65 15.91 -4.92
CA SER A 142 3.05 16.27 -4.66
C SER A 142 4.02 15.17 -5.13
N ALA A 143 3.53 13.95 -5.35
CA ALA A 143 4.41 12.88 -5.79
C ALA A 143 4.58 12.80 -7.31
N ALA A 144 5.84 12.83 -7.74
CA ALA A 144 6.24 12.49 -9.11
C ALA A 144 5.56 11.18 -9.55
N GLN A 145 4.74 11.27 -10.60
CA GLN A 145 4.09 10.12 -11.23
C GLN A 145 5.13 9.05 -11.59
N PRO A 146 4.75 7.76 -11.62
CA PRO A 146 5.61 6.71 -12.15
C PRO A 146 6.12 7.10 -13.54
N ARG A 147 7.44 7.04 -13.75
CA ARG A 147 8.06 7.49 -15.02
C ARG A 147 7.73 6.61 -16.23
N SER A 148 7.27 5.38 -15.98
CA SER A 148 6.92 4.43 -17.04
C SER A 148 5.54 4.76 -17.61
N ILE A 149 5.45 4.96 -18.93
CA ILE A 149 4.17 5.13 -19.65
C ILE A 149 3.22 3.93 -19.52
N ARG A 150 3.72 2.76 -19.07
CA ARG A 150 2.91 1.57 -18.81
C ARG A 150 2.46 1.45 -17.36
N ALA A 151 3.02 2.25 -16.46
CA ALA A 151 2.56 2.26 -15.07
C ALA A 151 1.20 2.96 -15.01
N PRO A 152 0.25 2.45 -14.19
CA PRO A 152 -1.02 3.13 -14.02
C PRO A 152 -0.77 4.52 -13.44
N ARG A 153 -1.48 5.53 -13.95
CA ARG A 153 -1.44 6.87 -13.35
C ARG A 153 -2.06 6.83 -11.96
N GLN A 154 -1.42 7.54 -11.04
CA GLN A 154 -1.80 7.53 -9.64
C GLN A 154 -2.47 8.85 -9.28
N LYS A 155 -3.56 8.76 -8.52
CA LYS A 155 -4.46 9.89 -8.20
C LYS A 155 -4.58 10.13 -6.70
N ILE A 156 -3.72 9.49 -5.93
CA ILE A 156 -3.63 9.61 -4.49
C ILE A 156 -2.18 9.89 -4.14
N GLU A 157 -1.99 10.69 -3.10
CA GLU A 157 -0.66 10.94 -2.57
C GLU A 157 -0.07 9.63 -2.03
N PRO A 158 1.12 9.22 -2.47
CA PRO A 158 1.71 7.99 -2.00
C PRO A 158 2.28 8.17 -0.60
N THR A 159 2.33 7.06 0.12
CA THR A 159 3.09 6.94 1.35
C THR A 159 4.40 6.21 1.06
N THR A 160 5.52 6.79 1.47
CA THR A 160 6.82 6.12 1.37
C THR A 160 7.07 5.34 2.65
N LEU A 161 7.24 4.02 2.53
CA LEU A 161 7.64 3.16 3.63
C LEU A 161 9.13 2.82 3.51
N VAL A 162 9.89 3.15 4.53
CA VAL A 162 11.29 2.71 4.70
C VAL A 162 11.32 1.59 5.72
N VAL A 163 11.66 0.37 5.32
CA VAL A 163 11.71 -0.78 6.23
C VAL A 163 13.15 -1.07 6.62
N ILE A 164 13.42 -1.15 7.92
CA ILE A 164 14.74 -1.44 8.47
C ILE A 164 14.63 -2.67 9.37
N ARG A 165 15.41 -3.71 9.08
CA ARG A 165 15.61 -4.81 10.02
C ARG A 165 16.54 -4.34 11.13
N HIS A 166 16.23 -4.65 12.38
CA HIS A 166 17.10 -4.36 13.52
C HIS A 166 18.55 -4.85 13.30
N GLY A 167 19.51 -4.20 13.97
CA GLY A 167 20.92 -4.63 13.96
C GLY A 167 21.15 -6.00 14.62
N SER A 168 22.35 -6.54 14.47
CA SER A 168 22.74 -7.87 14.97
C SER A 168 22.63 -7.97 16.50
N THR A 169 22.05 -9.05 17.02
CA THR A 169 22.04 -9.37 18.46
C THR A 169 23.10 -10.43 18.79
N ASN A 170 23.36 -10.67 20.08
CA ASN A 170 24.27 -11.73 20.49
C ASN A 170 23.75 -13.14 20.11
N SER A 171 22.43 -13.34 20.06
CA SER A 171 21.81 -14.60 19.60
C SER A 171 21.99 -14.86 18.10
N THR A 172 22.02 -13.80 17.29
CA THR A 172 22.31 -13.92 15.84
C THR A 172 23.69 -14.55 15.61
N ALA A 173 24.67 -14.25 16.46
CA ALA A 173 26.01 -14.85 16.39
C ALA A 173 26.06 -16.30 16.90
N ALA A 174 25.11 -16.69 17.75
CA ALA A 174 25.03 -18.02 18.37
C ALA A 174 24.11 -19.02 17.61
N ASN A 175 23.54 -18.62 16.46
CA ASN A 175 22.62 -19.44 15.65
C ASN A 175 21.40 -19.98 16.43
N LEU A 176 20.87 -19.18 17.36
CA LEU A 176 19.68 -19.51 18.15
C LEU A 176 18.42 -18.94 17.51
N ILE A 177 17.31 -19.65 17.65
CA ILE A 177 15.97 -19.17 17.29
C ILE A 177 15.59 -18.03 18.24
N ALA A 178 15.23 -16.89 17.68
CA ALA A 178 14.81 -15.70 18.44
C ALA A 178 13.55 -15.11 17.79
N GLY A 179 12.41 -15.46 18.36
CA GLY A 179 11.08 -15.06 17.93
C GLY A 179 10.59 -13.76 18.55
N GLY A 180 9.29 -13.53 18.37
CA GLY A 180 8.55 -12.41 18.93
C GLY A 180 8.13 -12.60 20.38
N ASP A 181 8.21 -13.81 20.93
CA ASP A 181 7.73 -14.21 22.26
C ASP A 181 8.86 -14.66 23.21
N GLY A 182 10.08 -14.74 22.69
CA GLY A 182 11.30 -15.04 23.44
C GLY A 182 11.85 -13.90 24.30
N GLU A 183 13.06 -14.13 24.82
CA GLU A 183 13.78 -13.13 25.61
C GLU A 183 13.98 -11.82 24.82
N ASP A 184 13.74 -10.68 25.48
CA ASP A 184 13.85 -9.36 24.86
C ASP A 184 15.31 -8.87 24.80
N ILE A 185 16.08 -9.54 23.94
CA ILE A 185 17.51 -9.34 23.78
C ILE A 185 17.79 -8.05 23.00
N GLY A 186 18.76 -7.27 23.51
CA GLY A 186 19.23 -6.05 22.86
C GLY A 186 20.25 -6.29 21.74
N LEU A 187 20.61 -5.20 21.06
CA LEU A 187 21.67 -5.18 20.05
C LEU A 187 23.04 -5.50 20.67
N SER A 188 23.88 -6.18 19.88
CA SER A 188 25.32 -6.31 20.16
C SER A 188 26.06 -5.00 19.84
N GLU A 189 27.35 -4.89 20.17
CA GLU A 189 28.17 -3.75 19.74
C GLU A 189 28.17 -3.57 18.22
N LYS A 190 28.24 -4.68 17.47
CA LYS A 190 28.09 -4.69 16.02
C LYS A 190 26.70 -4.18 15.61
N GLY A 191 25.64 -4.65 16.26
CA GLY A 191 24.27 -4.23 15.99
C GLY A 191 24.03 -2.74 16.24
N LEU A 192 24.62 -2.16 17.29
CA LEU A 192 24.56 -0.72 17.56
C LEU A 192 25.27 0.09 16.47
N LYS A 193 26.38 -0.42 15.93
CA LYS A 193 27.06 0.20 14.79
C LYS A 193 26.22 0.12 13.50
N GLU A 194 25.65 -1.05 13.22
CA GLU A 194 24.73 -1.26 12.09
C GLU A 194 23.55 -0.29 12.17
N ALA A 195 22.90 -0.17 13.33
CA ALA A 195 21.79 0.77 13.54
C ALA A 195 22.16 2.22 13.23
N LYS A 196 23.33 2.70 13.70
CA LYS A 196 23.82 4.06 13.42
C LYS A 196 24.10 4.28 11.94
N LEU A 197 24.71 3.30 11.27
CA LEU A 197 24.99 3.37 9.84
C LEU A 197 23.70 3.39 9.02
N SER A 198 22.72 2.55 9.39
CA SER A 198 21.41 2.54 8.74
C SER A 198 20.71 3.88 8.91
N ALA A 199 20.70 4.44 10.13
CA ALA A 199 20.10 5.73 10.39
C ALA A 199 20.73 6.85 9.56
N ALA A 200 22.06 6.88 9.46
CA ALA A 200 22.78 7.85 8.63
C ALA A 200 22.52 7.70 7.12
N ALA A 201 22.13 6.50 6.66
CA ALA A 201 21.91 6.20 5.25
C ALA A 201 20.50 6.54 4.75
N VAL A 202 19.49 6.64 5.63
CA VAL A 202 18.08 6.87 5.23
C VAL A 202 17.91 8.18 4.47
N SER A 203 18.32 9.32 5.05
CA SER A 203 18.10 10.63 4.41
C SER A 203 18.82 10.80 3.06
N PRO A 204 20.10 10.40 2.91
CA PRO A 204 20.76 10.40 1.60
C PRO A 204 20.06 9.50 0.57
N LEU A 205 19.57 8.34 0.98
CA LEU A 205 18.88 7.40 0.09
C LEU A 205 17.54 7.95 -0.40
N LEU A 206 16.73 8.54 0.49
CA LEU A 206 15.47 9.20 0.12
C LEU A 206 15.73 10.36 -0.85
N LYS A 207 16.75 11.19 -0.56
CA LYS A 207 17.14 12.29 -1.45
C LYS A 207 17.61 11.81 -2.83
N PHE A 208 18.33 10.68 -2.90
CA PHE A 208 18.78 10.11 -4.17
C PHE A 208 17.59 9.71 -5.07
N PHE A 209 16.52 9.22 -4.49
CA PHE A 209 15.29 8.84 -5.21
C PHE A 209 14.26 9.98 -5.34
N ASP A 210 14.59 11.19 -4.87
CA ASP A 210 13.68 12.33 -4.85
C ASP A 210 12.38 12.03 -4.05
N LEU A 211 12.53 11.37 -2.91
CA LEU A 211 11.44 10.99 -1.99
C LEU A 211 11.36 11.94 -0.78
N PRO A 212 10.16 12.14 -0.18
CA PRO A 212 9.99 13.00 0.97
C PRO A 212 10.84 12.59 2.18
N PRO A 213 11.25 13.53 3.05
CA PRO A 213 11.98 13.22 4.27
C PRO A 213 11.12 12.41 5.26
N VAL A 214 11.78 11.72 6.18
CA VAL A 214 11.12 10.95 7.25
C VAL A 214 10.29 11.88 8.14
N THR A 215 9.07 11.45 8.46
CA THR A 215 8.14 12.19 9.34
C THR A 215 7.85 11.44 10.64
N SER A 216 7.85 10.11 10.62
CA SER A 216 7.56 9.27 11.77
C SER A 216 8.28 7.93 11.67
N ILE A 217 8.44 7.27 12.82
CA ILE A 217 8.98 5.93 12.94
C ILE A 217 7.95 5.08 13.69
N ILE A 218 7.61 3.93 13.13
CA ILE A 218 6.85 2.87 13.82
C ILE A 218 7.80 1.71 14.03
N ASN A 219 7.92 1.20 15.26
CA ASN A 219 8.85 0.13 15.56
C ASN A 219 8.17 -1.02 16.31
N SER A 220 8.68 -2.23 16.12
CA SER A 220 8.37 -3.30 17.07
C SER A 220 8.82 -2.89 18.48
N PRO A 221 8.02 -3.17 19.52
CA PRO A 221 8.33 -2.79 20.90
C PRO A 221 9.52 -3.55 21.51
N MET A 222 10.06 -4.56 20.80
CA MET A 222 11.24 -5.29 21.27
C MET A 222 12.46 -4.37 21.40
N LYS A 223 13.33 -4.66 22.35
CA LYS A 223 14.51 -3.86 22.68
C LYS A 223 15.44 -3.64 21.49
N ARG A 224 15.73 -4.70 20.73
CA ARG A 224 16.60 -4.61 19.53
C ARG A 224 16.07 -3.67 18.45
N THR A 225 14.76 -3.64 18.22
CA THR A 225 14.10 -2.75 17.25
C THR A 225 13.99 -1.35 17.81
N THR A 226 13.68 -1.19 19.10
CA THR A 226 13.66 0.10 19.79
C THR A 226 15.03 0.77 19.75
N GLN A 227 16.11 0.06 20.10
CA GLN A 227 17.48 0.59 20.02
C GLN A 227 17.91 0.94 18.58
N THR A 228 17.40 0.21 17.58
CA THR A 228 17.64 0.56 16.17
C THR A 228 16.88 1.83 15.80
N ALA A 229 15.65 1.98 16.26
CA ALA A 229 14.82 3.14 16.02
C ALA A 229 15.31 4.41 16.73
N GLU A 230 15.87 4.29 17.93
CA GLU A 230 16.53 5.38 18.67
C GLU A 230 17.76 5.93 17.91
N ALA A 231 18.41 5.13 17.07
CA ALA A 231 19.48 5.66 16.22
C ALA A 231 18.95 6.65 15.16
N LEU A 232 17.67 6.55 14.78
CA LEU A 232 16.98 7.46 13.86
C LEU A 232 16.35 8.67 14.57
N SER A 233 16.15 8.63 15.90
CA SER A 233 15.50 9.72 16.64
C SER A 233 16.36 10.99 16.73
N GLY A 234 17.61 10.95 16.24
CA GLY A 234 18.43 12.14 16.01
C GLY A 234 17.99 12.98 14.82
N ILE A 235 17.03 12.53 14.01
CA ILE A 235 16.41 13.31 12.94
C ILE A 235 15.37 14.25 13.57
N GLU A 236 15.57 15.55 13.40
CA GLU A 236 14.69 16.58 13.95
C GLU A 236 13.24 16.42 13.47
N GLY A 237 12.28 16.50 14.40
CA GLY A 237 10.84 16.45 14.09
C GLY A 237 10.24 15.04 13.93
N VAL A 238 11.02 13.98 14.13
CA VAL A 238 10.54 12.59 13.97
C VAL A 238 10.00 12.02 15.29
N THR A 239 8.78 11.48 15.26
CA THR A 239 8.15 10.83 16.42
C THR A 239 8.23 9.30 16.33
N LEU A 240 8.47 8.64 17.45
CA LEU A 240 8.60 7.17 17.58
C LEU A 240 7.31 6.55 18.16
N PHE A 241 6.76 5.54 17.49
CA PHE A 241 5.54 4.84 17.88
C PHE A 241 5.78 3.32 17.94
N PRO A 242 5.85 2.71 19.14
CA PRO A 242 5.90 1.26 19.26
C PRO A 242 4.57 0.61 18.85
N ASP A 243 4.63 -0.48 18.07
CA ASP A 243 3.44 -1.27 17.67
C ASP A 243 3.72 -2.78 17.73
N GLU A 244 2.91 -3.50 18.49
CA GLU A 244 3.01 -4.96 18.71
C GLU A 244 2.92 -5.75 17.40
N ARG A 245 2.19 -5.25 16.40
CA ARG A 245 2.00 -5.91 15.10
C ARG A 245 3.29 -5.97 14.28
N LEU A 246 4.35 -5.25 14.66
CA LEU A 246 5.68 -5.35 14.05
C LEU A 246 6.62 -6.36 14.73
N ARG A 247 6.20 -7.09 15.77
CA ARG A 247 7.05 -8.14 16.40
C ARG A 247 7.45 -9.23 15.44
N GLU A 248 8.58 -9.87 15.72
CA GLU A 248 9.01 -11.07 14.99
C GLU A 248 7.94 -12.17 15.14
N ILE A 249 7.96 -13.16 14.25
CA ILE A 249 7.08 -14.32 14.38
C ILE A 249 7.33 -15.03 15.71
N ALA A 250 6.27 -15.45 16.39
CA ALA A 250 6.39 -16.20 17.64
C ALA A 250 6.75 -17.68 17.36
N PHE A 251 7.78 -18.19 18.03
CA PHE A 251 8.22 -19.58 17.89
C PHE A 251 7.73 -20.49 19.03
N GLY A 252 7.10 -19.93 20.06
CA GLY A 252 6.54 -20.68 21.17
C GLY A 252 7.61 -21.50 21.89
N GLU A 253 7.33 -22.78 22.08
CA GLU A 253 8.24 -23.72 22.76
C GLU A 253 9.60 -23.89 22.04
N TRP A 254 9.74 -23.42 20.79
CA TRP A 254 10.98 -23.51 20.02
C TRP A 254 11.90 -22.28 20.16
N ASP A 255 11.45 -21.23 20.84
CA ASP A 255 12.29 -20.06 21.11
C ASP A 255 13.52 -20.42 21.98
N GLY A 256 14.69 -19.86 21.65
CA GLY A 256 15.95 -20.15 22.33
C GLY A 256 16.60 -21.50 21.97
N MET A 257 15.93 -22.36 21.18
CA MET A 257 16.55 -23.58 20.65
C MET A 257 17.61 -23.26 19.60
N SER A 258 18.60 -24.16 19.46
CA SER A 258 19.59 -24.07 18.37
C SER A 258 18.93 -24.40 17.04
N MET A 259 19.22 -23.58 16.02
CA MET A 259 18.72 -23.81 14.66
C MET A 259 19.14 -25.19 14.13
N ASP A 260 20.36 -25.64 14.46
CA ASP A 260 20.90 -26.95 14.07
C ASP A 260 20.07 -28.10 14.65
N SER A 261 19.51 -27.92 15.85
CA SER A 261 18.64 -28.93 16.47
C SER A 261 17.32 -29.08 15.73
N MET A 262 16.87 -28.03 15.03
CA MET A 262 15.68 -28.04 14.18
C MET A 262 15.96 -28.54 12.76
N GLU A 263 17.22 -28.67 12.35
CA GLU A 263 17.58 -29.31 11.07
C GLU A 263 17.45 -30.83 11.12
N ILE A 264 17.41 -31.42 12.32
CA ILE A 264 17.05 -32.82 12.50
C ILE A 264 15.57 -32.97 12.14
N GLU A 265 15.28 -33.41 10.91
CA GLU A 265 13.93 -33.50 10.36
C GLU A 265 13.05 -34.43 11.21
N SER A 266 12.30 -33.84 12.15
CA SER A 266 11.10 -34.47 12.67
C SER A 266 9.97 -34.30 11.65
N PRO A 267 9.04 -35.27 11.53
CA PRO A 267 7.88 -35.12 10.66
C PRO A 267 7.03 -33.88 10.98
N GLU A 268 7.07 -33.40 12.22
CA GLU A 268 6.40 -32.18 12.68
C GLU A 268 7.07 -30.92 12.09
N VAL A 269 8.39 -30.81 12.22
CA VAL A 269 9.15 -29.68 11.67
C VAL A 269 9.05 -29.63 10.14
N ALA A 270 9.07 -30.79 9.48
CA ALA A 270 8.89 -30.87 8.02
C ALA A 270 7.50 -30.37 7.57
N LYS A 271 6.44 -30.76 8.29
CA LYS A 271 5.08 -30.28 8.02
C LYS A 271 4.92 -28.79 8.25
N TRP A 272 5.53 -28.27 9.33
CA TRP A 272 5.54 -26.84 9.62
C TRP A 272 6.28 -26.04 8.54
N ARG A 273 7.51 -26.46 8.16
CA ARG A 273 8.27 -25.81 7.07
C ARG A 273 7.55 -25.77 5.73
N ALA A 274 6.72 -26.78 5.46
CA ALA A 274 5.96 -26.90 4.21
C ALA A 274 4.63 -26.11 4.21
N SER A 275 4.28 -25.40 5.28
CA SER A 275 2.98 -24.76 5.43
C SER A 275 3.08 -23.32 5.95
N THR A 276 2.27 -22.42 5.40
CA THR A 276 2.11 -21.06 5.91
C THR A 276 1.09 -20.94 7.04
N SER A 277 0.24 -21.94 7.26
CA SER A 277 -0.83 -21.94 8.27
C SER A 277 -0.55 -22.80 9.50
N GLN A 278 0.50 -23.62 9.47
CA GLN A 278 0.90 -24.40 10.65
C GLN A 278 1.62 -23.49 11.65
N ARG A 279 1.31 -23.69 12.93
CA ARG A 279 1.94 -22.98 14.06
C ARG A 279 2.93 -23.92 14.75
N PRO A 280 4.09 -23.43 15.21
CA PRO A 280 4.85 -24.15 16.22
C PRO A 280 4.03 -24.19 17.53
N PRO A 281 4.27 -25.17 18.43
CA PRO A 281 3.56 -25.25 19.70
C PRO A 281 3.69 -23.94 20.50
N GLY A 282 2.56 -23.28 20.77
CA GLY A 282 2.50 -22.01 21.49
C GLY A 282 2.94 -20.77 20.70
N GLY A 283 3.29 -20.90 19.42
CA GLY A 283 3.72 -19.78 18.58
C GLY A 283 2.72 -19.41 17.46
N GLU A 284 3.25 -18.81 16.40
CA GLU A 284 2.50 -18.13 15.36
C GLU A 284 2.76 -18.75 13.97
N SER A 285 1.75 -18.77 13.10
CA SER A 285 1.92 -19.19 11.70
C SER A 285 2.33 -17.99 10.82
N ILE A 286 2.78 -18.27 9.60
CA ILE A 286 3.06 -17.19 8.64
C ILE A 286 1.78 -16.41 8.30
N GLN A 287 0.62 -17.07 8.25
CA GLN A 287 -0.67 -16.41 7.97
C GLN A 287 -1.11 -15.46 9.09
N ASP A 288 -0.91 -15.84 10.35
CA ASP A 288 -1.22 -14.97 11.50
C ASP A 288 -0.32 -13.72 11.48
N LEU A 289 0.98 -13.92 11.19
CA LEU A 289 1.93 -12.83 11.00
C LEU A 289 1.53 -11.92 9.83
N GLU A 290 1.12 -12.52 8.70
CA GLU A 290 0.65 -11.80 7.52
C GLU A 290 -0.54 -10.90 7.85
N GLU A 291 -1.54 -11.42 8.57
CA GLU A 291 -2.75 -10.69 8.93
C GLU A 291 -2.41 -9.42 9.73
N ARG A 292 -1.68 -9.57 10.84
CA ARG A 292 -1.35 -8.42 11.71
C ARG A 292 -0.43 -7.40 11.06
N VAL A 293 0.56 -7.84 10.26
CA VAL A 293 1.49 -6.92 9.58
C VAL A 293 0.78 -6.21 8.43
N SER A 294 -0.13 -6.87 7.71
CA SER A 294 -0.88 -6.27 6.61
C SER A 294 -1.84 -5.19 7.09
N GLU A 295 -2.50 -5.40 8.25
CA GLU A 295 -3.34 -4.40 8.88
C GLU A 295 -2.54 -3.13 9.21
N LEU A 296 -1.40 -3.28 9.90
CA LEU A 296 -0.51 -2.17 10.22
C LEU A 296 0.02 -1.44 8.98
N VAL A 297 0.44 -2.17 7.95
CA VAL A 297 0.93 -1.57 6.70
C VAL A 297 -0.19 -0.79 6.02
N SER A 298 -1.42 -1.31 6.03
CA SER A 298 -2.58 -0.63 5.44
C SER A 298 -2.88 0.68 6.16
N GLU A 299 -2.92 0.68 7.50
CA GLU A 299 -3.09 1.89 8.31
C GLU A 299 -1.95 2.88 8.08
N ALA A 300 -0.69 2.42 8.16
CA ALA A 300 0.48 3.27 7.94
C ALA A 300 0.45 3.94 6.56
N VAL A 301 0.02 3.22 5.52
CA VAL A 301 -0.12 3.76 4.17
C VAL A 301 -1.26 4.77 4.08
N LEU A 302 -2.45 4.46 4.61
CA LEU A 302 -3.63 5.30 4.47
C LEU A 302 -3.52 6.60 5.29
N ASP A 303 -2.93 6.53 6.48
CA ASP A 303 -2.86 7.67 7.42
C ASP A 303 -1.70 8.63 7.16
N ASN A 304 -0.76 8.26 6.28
CA ASN A 304 0.48 9.01 6.04
C ASN A 304 0.69 9.40 4.57
N GLN A 305 -0.39 9.63 3.83
CA GLN A 305 -0.32 10.07 2.42
C GLN A 305 0.57 11.31 2.27
N GLY A 306 1.48 11.28 1.28
CA GLY A 306 2.45 12.34 0.99
C GLY A 306 3.65 12.37 1.96
N ARG A 307 3.72 11.43 2.91
CA ARG A 307 4.76 11.38 3.94
C ARG A 307 5.61 10.12 3.83
N THR A 308 6.75 10.16 4.53
CA THR A 308 7.64 9.00 4.69
C THR A 308 7.58 8.49 6.13
N VAL A 309 7.31 7.20 6.28
CA VAL A 309 7.27 6.47 7.56
C VAL A 309 8.37 5.41 7.56
N VAL A 310 9.15 5.35 8.64
CA VAL A 310 10.14 4.28 8.84
C VAL A 310 9.51 3.17 9.67
N LEU A 311 9.57 1.93 9.20
CA LEU A 311 9.19 0.72 9.94
C LEU A 311 10.45 0.00 10.41
N VAL A 312 10.68 -0.07 11.73
CA VAL A 312 11.81 -0.80 12.30
C VAL A 312 11.34 -2.13 12.89
N THR A 313 11.75 -3.24 12.26
CA THR A 313 11.19 -4.57 12.53
C THR A 313 12.25 -5.68 12.38
N HIS A 314 11.82 -6.91 12.14
CA HIS A 314 12.61 -8.15 12.16
C HIS A 314 12.63 -8.82 10.78
N MET A 315 13.07 -10.08 10.69
CA MET A 315 13.20 -10.75 9.40
C MET A 315 11.83 -11.07 8.79
N MET A 316 10.94 -11.75 9.53
CA MET A 316 9.70 -12.24 8.93
C MET A 316 8.69 -11.12 8.63
N PRO A 317 8.47 -10.10 9.49
CA PRO A 317 7.68 -8.93 9.11
C PRO A 317 8.24 -8.21 7.87
N SER A 318 9.56 -8.09 7.72
CA SER A 318 10.17 -7.49 6.51
C SER A 318 9.81 -8.28 5.25
N ARG A 319 9.75 -9.62 5.34
CA ARG A 319 9.32 -10.48 4.24
C ARG A 319 7.83 -10.32 3.91
N VAL A 320 6.97 -10.17 4.92
CA VAL A 320 5.54 -9.87 4.70
C VAL A 320 5.40 -8.53 3.97
N ILE A 321 6.08 -7.47 4.43
CA ILE A 321 6.00 -6.14 3.78
C ILE A 321 6.49 -6.21 2.33
N ALA A 322 7.56 -6.96 2.06
CA ALA A 322 8.05 -7.16 0.71
C ALA A 322 7.08 -7.95 -0.18
N LYS A 323 6.41 -8.98 0.36
CA LYS A 323 5.35 -9.73 -0.34
C LYS A 323 4.17 -8.82 -0.68
N LEU A 324 3.72 -8.00 0.27
CA LEU A 324 2.65 -7.02 0.06
C LEU A 324 3.03 -6.00 -1.02
N ALA A 325 4.24 -5.44 -0.94
CA ALA A 325 4.73 -4.48 -1.92
C ALA A 325 4.82 -5.07 -3.34
N GLN A 326 5.22 -6.33 -3.47
CA GLN A 326 5.40 -6.98 -4.77
C GLN A 326 4.14 -7.70 -5.27
N ARG A 327 3.10 -7.84 -4.44
CA ARG A 327 1.90 -8.65 -4.71
C ARG A 327 2.28 -10.06 -5.18
N SER A 328 3.28 -10.63 -4.52
CA SER A 328 3.96 -11.83 -4.96
C SER A 328 3.41 -13.10 -4.28
N ALA A 329 3.78 -14.25 -4.84
CA ALA A 329 3.44 -15.55 -4.27
C ALA A 329 4.17 -15.80 -2.94
N ASP A 330 3.70 -16.79 -2.18
CA ASP A 330 4.30 -17.22 -0.89
C ASP A 330 5.78 -17.60 -1.00
N SER A 331 6.28 -17.94 -2.20
CA SER A 331 7.71 -18.21 -2.41
C SER A 331 8.61 -17.02 -2.07
N THR A 332 8.09 -15.79 -2.01
CA THR A 332 8.84 -14.60 -1.59
C THR A 332 9.38 -14.71 -0.16
N TYR A 333 8.73 -15.46 0.73
CA TYR A 333 9.27 -15.71 2.08
C TYR A 333 10.66 -16.33 2.05
N TRP A 334 10.98 -17.07 1.00
CA TRP A 334 12.23 -17.84 0.91
C TRP A 334 13.22 -17.23 -0.08
N ASN A 335 12.73 -16.40 -1.00
CA ASN A 335 13.55 -15.82 -2.08
C ASN A 335 14.15 -14.45 -1.73
N VAL A 336 13.71 -13.81 -0.63
CA VAL A 336 14.22 -12.51 -0.20
C VAL A 336 14.85 -12.63 1.19
N ASN A 337 16.07 -12.10 1.30
CA ASN A 337 16.81 -11.99 2.55
C ASN A 337 16.89 -10.53 2.99
N PHE A 338 16.80 -10.29 4.30
CA PHE A 338 17.00 -8.97 4.92
C PHE A 338 18.15 -9.04 5.91
N ALA A 339 19.28 -8.42 5.63
CA ALA A 339 20.41 -8.39 6.55
C ALA A 339 20.09 -7.51 7.77
N PRO A 340 20.69 -7.76 8.95
CA PRO A 340 20.61 -6.83 10.06
C PRO A 340 21.08 -5.43 9.65
N GLY A 341 20.28 -4.39 9.93
CA GLY A 341 20.51 -3.02 9.45
C GLY A 341 20.23 -2.79 7.97
N GLY A 342 19.77 -3.79 7.22
CA GLY A 342 19.39 -3.64 5.81
C GLY A 342 18.18 -2.72 5.65
N ILE A 343 18.18 -1.92 4.58
CA ILE A 343 17.14 -0.91 4.28
C ILE A 343 16.38 -1.29 3.01
N SER A 344 15.05 -1.25 3.08
CA SER A 344 14.17 -1.37 1.90
C SER A 344 13.30 -0.12 1.79
N VAL A 345 12.99 0.30 0.57
CA VAL A 345 12.18 1.51 0.33
C VAL A 345 11.09 1.21 -0.70
N TYR A 346 9.86 1.48 -0.29
CA TYR A 346 8.65 1.26 -1.06
C TYR A 346 7.82 2.55 -1.10
N ARG A 347 7.16 2.81 -2.22
CA ARG A 347 6.22 3.92 -2.37
C ARG A 347 4.85 3.36 -2.71
N PHE A 348 3.93 3.44 -1.76
CA PHE A 348 2.58 2.90 -1.84
C PHE A 348 1.61 3.98 -2.29
N PHE A 349 0.92 3.76 -3.39
CA PHE A 349 -0.23 4.55 -3.80
C PHE A 349 -1.48 3.80 -3.32
N GLY A 350 -1.86 4.12 -2.07
CA GLY A 350 -2.86 3.34 -1.34
C GLY A 350 -2.43 1.87 -1.20
N THR A 351 -3.38 0.96 -1.05
CA THR A 351 -3.12 -0.49 -1.03
C THR A 351 -3.05 -1.12 -2.43
N GLY A 352 -3.23 -0.28 -3.46
CA GLY A 352 -3.50 -0.65 -4.85
C GLY A 352 -2.27 -0.79 -5.76
N PHE A 353 -1.23 0.01 -5.54
CA PHE A 353 -0.06 0.03 -6.41
C PHE A 353 1.17 0.44 -5.61
N VAL A 354 2.32 -0.18 -5.91
CA VAL A 354 3.56 0.03 -5.14
C VAL A 354 4.74 0.10 -6.08
N GLU A 355 5.59 1.10 -5.91
CA GLU A 355 6.92 1.15 -6.51
C GLU A 355 7.97 0.72 -5.49
N THR A 356 8.84 -0.18 -5.91
CA THR A 356 9.98 -0.61 -5.08
C THR A 356 11.24 0.07 -5.58
N PHE A 357 11.88 0.86 -4.70
CA PHE A 357 13.11 1.58 -5.02
C PHE A 357 14.35 0.78 -4.63
N THR A 358 14.28 0.08 -3.49
CA THR A 358 15.33 -0.83 -3.05
C THR A 358 14.78 -1.92 -2.14
N ILE A 359 15.41 -3.09 -2.18
CA ILE A 359 15.15 -4.21 -1.28
C ILE A 359 16.48 -4.61 -0.67
N ASN A 360 16.55 -4.58 0.67
CA ASN A 360 17.71 -5.01 1.44
C ASN A 360 19.04 -4.35 0.99
N SER A 361 19.04 -3.03 0.78
CA SER A 361 20.27 -2.28 0.59
C SER A 361 21.15 -2.40 1.83
N CYS A 362 22.41 -2.80 1.63
CA CYS A 362 23.41 -2.97 2.68
C CYS A 362 24.69 -2.17 2.40
N ALA A 363 24.68 -1.28 1.40
CA ALA A 363 25.88 -0.57 0.96
C ALA A 363 26.52 0.26 2.08
N HIS A 364 25.70 0.85 2.96
CA HIS A 364 26.12 1.61 4.14
C HIS A 364 26.80 0.76 5.22
N LEU A 365 26.59 -0.56 5.20
CA LEU A 365 27.18 -1.49 6.17
C LEU A 365 28.57 -1.97 5.75
N ILE A 366 28.93 -1.83 4.46
CA ILE A 366 30.22 -2.27 3.93
C ILE A 366 31.34 -1.26 4.27
N GLN A 367 30.98 0.02 4.41
CA GLN A 367 31.93 1.12 4.62
C GLN A 367 32.23 1.41 6.10
N GLY A 368 31.58 0.68 7.01
CA GLY A 368 31.49 1.00 8.43
C GLY A 368 32.57 0.38 9.29
#